data_AF-A0A0Q5JHE5-F1
#
_entry.id   AF-A0A0Q5JHE5-F1
#
_cell.length_a   1.000
_cell.length_b   1.000
_cell.length_c   1.000
_cell.angle_alpha   90.00
_cell.angle_beta   90.00
_cell.angle_gamma   90.00
#
_symmetry.space_group_name_H-M   'P 1'
#
loop_
_entity.id
_entity.type
_entity.pdbx_description
1 polymer ?
#
loop_
_entity_poly.entity_id
_entity_poly.type
_entity_poly.pdbx_seq_one_letter_code
_entity_poly.pdbx_strand_id
1 'polypeptide(L)'
;MTSPDPLDALYTERSQLIAALAVIYPSSIEDHEGDGYWDENWRNVIIIDLPTGQVSWHIAKDDLHLFEHVPRKQGRKWDGHDSPTKYARLARLHRDVFLPGNGMYVTQRPERHLEYFHDRWQEGTDDIS
;
A
#
# COMPACT_ATOMS: atom_id res chain seq x y z
N MET A 1 2.92 -27.87 -16.15
CA MET A 1 2.69 -26.48 -15.71
C MET A 1 2.18 -26.57 -14.30
N THR A 2 3.03 -26.27 -13.32
CA THR A 2 2.62 -26.18 -11.91
C THR A 2 1.71 -24.96 -11.80
N SER A 3 0.55 -25.10 -11.17
CA SER A 3 -0.30 -23.95 -10.87
C SER A 3 0.51 -22.92 -10.06
N PRO A 4 0.28 -21.61 -10.26
CA PRO A 4 0.97 -20.59 -9.48
C PRO A 4 0.75 -20.84 -7.98
N ASP A 5 1.78 -20.55 -7.17
CA ASP A 5 1.66 -20.62 -5.72
C ASP A 5 0.50 -19.70 -5.29
N PRO A 6 -0.46 -20.17 -4.48
CA PRO A 6 -1.54 -19.33 -3.96
C PRO A 6 -1.05 -18.02 -3.35
N LEU A 7 0.16 -18.01 -2.77
CA LEU A 7 0.78 -16.83 -2.21
C LEU A 7 1.15 -15.78 -3.29
N ASP A 8 1.61 -16.22 -4.47
CA ASP A 8 1.92 -15.33 -5.59
C ASP A 8 0.67 -14.63 -6.10
N ALA A 9 -0.43 -15.38 -6.23
CA ALA A 9 -1.72 -14.81 -6.67
C ALA A 9 -2.22 -13.72 -5.71
N LEU A 10 -2.07 -13.92 -4.39
CA LEU A 10 -2.44 -12.93 -3.38
C LEU A 10 -1.57 -11.66 -3.49
N TYR A 11 -0.27 -11.82 -3.73
CA TYR A 11 0.63 -10.69 -3.92
C TYR A 11 0.30 -9.90 -5.19
N THR A 12 -0.02 -10.57 -6.29
CA THR A 12 -0.45 -9.92 -7.54
C THR A 12 -1.76 -9.15 -7.35
N GLU A 13 -2.77 -9.72 -6.67
CA GLU A 13 -4.03 -9.01 -6.40
C GLU A 13 -3.79 -7.74 -5.57
N ARG A 14 -2.96 -7.83 -4.52
CA ARG A 14 -2.53 -6.67 -3.73
C ARG A 14 -1.84 -5.63 -4.61
N SER A 15 -0.93 -6.06 -5.48
CA SER A 15 -0.18 -5.18 -6.38
C SER A 15 -1.12 -4.40 -7.33
N GLN A 16 -2.19 -5.03 -7.83
CA GLN A 16 -3.19 -4.34 -8.67
C GLN A 16 -3.90 -3.21 -7.92
N LEU A 17 -4.28 -3.43 -6.66
CA LEU A 17 -4.90 -2.38 -5.84
C LEU A 17 -3.95 -1.22 -5.55
N ILE A 18 -2.68 -1.53 -5.28
CA ILE A 18 -1.64 -0.51 -5.05
C ILE A 18 -1.37 0.28 -6.34
N ALA A 19 -1.34 -0.38 -7.51
CA ALA A 19 -1.20 0.28 -8.80
C ALA A 19 -2.35 1.25 -9.07
N ALA A 20 -3.59 0.85 -8.76
CA ALA A 20 -4.75 1.74 -8.86
C ALA A 20 -4.63 2.96 -7.92
N LEU A 21 -4.12 2.77 -6.71
CA LEU A 21 -3.90 3.88 -5.76
C LEU A 21 -2.82 4.85 -6.26
N ALA A 22 -1.79 4.35 -6.95
CA ALA A 22 -0.70 5.13 -7.51
C ALA A 22 -1.13 6.04 -8.68
N VAL A 23 -2.26 5.75 -9.32
CA VAL A 23 -2.89 6.65 -10.30
C VAL A 23 -3.51 7.88 -9.63
N ILE A 24 -4.05 7.70 -8.42
CA ILE A 24 -4.84 8.72 -7.72
C ILE A 24 -3.93 9.69 -6.96
N TYR A 25 -2.86 9.18 -6.36
CA TYR A 25 -1.99 9.94 -5.47
C TYR A 25 -0.56 10.04 -6.01
N PRO A 26 0.17 11.14 -5.69
CA PRO A 26 1.57 11.26 -6.05
C PRO A 26 2.37 10.04 -5.56
N SER A 27 3.08 9.41 -6.49
CA SER A 27 3.80 8.18 -6.21
C SER A 27 5.09 8.08 -7.04
N SER A 28 6.04 7.29 -6.56
CA SER A 28 7.18 6.80 -7.35
C SER A 28 7.67 5.45 -6.85
N ILE A 29 8.32 4.72 -7.75
CA ILE A 29 9.08 3.53 -7.39
C ILE A 29 10.52 3.93 -7.11
N GLU A 30 11.00 3.56 -5.95
CA GLU A 30 12.35 3.79 -5.47
C GLU A 30 13.05 2.45 -5.19
N ASP A 31 14.38 2.48 -5.15
CA ASP A 31 15.17 1.33 -4.75
C ASP A 31 15.13 1.22 -3.21
N HIS A 32 15.00 0.00 -2.67
CA HIS A 32 15.09 -0.21 -1.22
C HIS A 32 16.46 0.26 -0.68
N GLU A 33 16.44 1.24 0.22
CA GLU A 33 17.64 1.74 0.93
C GLU A 33 17.90 0.88 2.17
N GLY A 34 19.02 0.15 2.20
CA GLY A 34 19.44 -0.68 3.34
C GLY A 34 20.51 -1.73 2.97
N ASP A 35 21.36 -2.08 3.93
CA ASP A 35 22.33 -3.15 3.86
C ASP A 35 21.72 -4.47 4.35
N GLY A 36 21.34 -5.35 3.42
CA GLY A 36 20.73 -6.63 3.78
C GLY A 36 20.53 -7.58 2.61
N TYR A 37 20.53 -8.86 2.96
CA TYR A 37 20.31 -10.05 2.11
C TYR A 37 18.85 -10.14 1.64
N TRP A 38 18.31 -9.06 1.07
CA TRP A 38 16.99 -9.08 0.46
C TRP A 38 17.10 -9.72 -0.92
N ASP A 39 16.16 -10.62 -1.22
CA ASP A 39 16.02 -11.19 -2.55
C ASP A 39 15.93 -10.06 -3.59
N GLU A 40 16.73 -10.14 -4.64
CA GLU A 40 16.76 -9.19 -5.75
C GLU A 40 15.35 -8.95 -6.33
N ASN A 41 14.47 -9.94 -6.21
CA ASN A 41 13.08 -9.87 -6.67
C ASN A 41 12.20 -8.86 -5.91
N TRP A 42 12.63 -8.40 -4.73
CA TRP A 42 11.85 -7.52 -3.85
C TRP A 42 12.50 -6.16 -3.61
N ARG A 43 13.45 -5.72 -4.45
CA ARG A 43 14.16 -4.43 -4.23
C ARG A 43 13.38 -3.18 -4.64
N ASN A 44 12.27 -3.33 -5.36
CA ASN A 44 11.47 -2.21 -5.82
C ASN A 44 10.45 -1.84 -4.75
N VAL A 45 10.46 -0.59 -4.29
CA VAL A 45 9.49 -0.08 -3.31
C VAL A 45 8.67 1.01 -3.94
N ILE A 46 7.35 0.86 -3.97
CA ILE A 46 6.48 1.98 -4.30
C ILE A 46 6.22 2.81 -3.06
N ILE A 47 6.42 4.11 -3.18
CA ILE A 47 6.12 5.12 -2.17
C ILE A 47 4.97 5.97 -2.69
N ILE A 48 3.90 6.08 -1.90
CA ILE A 48 2.70 6.86 -2.23
C ILE A 48 2.45 7.88 -1.13
N ASP A 49 2.29 9.14 -1.51
CA ASP A 49 2.01 10.25 -0.60
C ASP A 49 0.50 10.47 -0.48
N LEU A 50 -0.11 9.93 0.58
CA LEU A 50 -1.53 10.18 0.88
C LEU A 50 -1.69 11.49 1.68
N PRO A 51 -2.88 12.12 1.65
CA PRO A 51 -3.20 13.23 2.56
C PRO A 51 -3.04 12.88 4.05
N THR A 52 -3.16 11.60 4.39
CA THR A 52 -3.04 11.07 5.76
C THR A 52 -1.61 10.66 6.13
N GLY A 53 -0.65 10.80 5.22
CA GLY A 53 0.76 10.43 5.39
C GLY A 53 1.25 9.42 4.35
N GLN A 54 2.56 9.19 4.32
CA GLN A 54 3.19 8.29 3.36
C GLN A 54 2.83 6.82 3.62
N VAL A 55 2.71 6.03 2.55
CA VAL A 55 2.57 4.58 2.62
C VAL A 55 3.51 3.93 1.61
N SER A 56 4.00 2.73 1.92
CA SER A 56 4.92 2.01 1.05
C SER A 56 4.76 0.50 1.07
N TRP A 57 5.10 -0.14 -0.07
CA TRP A 57 5.13 -1.59 -0.24
C TRP A 57 6.26 -2.00 -1.18
N HIS A 58 6.87 -3.14 -0.91
CA HIS A 58 7.72 -3.82 -1.89
C HIS A 58 6.86 -4.43 -2.99
N ILE A 59 7.35 -4.31 -4.22
CA ILE A 59 6.76 -4.88 -5.44
C ILE A 59 7.65 -6.01 -5.92
N ALA A 60 7.04 -7.18 -6.15
CA ALA A 60 7.71 -8.30 -6.78
C ALA A 60 8.13 -7.93 -8.21
N LYS A 61 9.29 -8.39 -8.65
CA LYS A 61 9.81 -8.14 -10.00
C LYS A 61 8.79 -8.47 -11.10
N ASP A 62 8.05 -9.56 -10.95
CA ASP A 62 7.06 -10.02 -11.93
C ASP A 62 5.83 -9.11 -12.01
N ASP A 63 5.48 -8.39 -10.95
CA ASP A 63 4.36 -7.45 -10.90
C ASP A 63 4.73 -6.05 -11.39
N LEU A 64 6.00 -5.77 -11.69
CA LEU A 64 6.45 -4.42 -12.09
C LEU A 64 5.74 -3.88 -13.33
N HIS A 65 5.26 -4.76 -14.21
CA HIS A 65 4.48 -4.40 -15.40
C HIS A 65 3.16 -3.69 -15.06
N LEU A 66 2.58 -3.94 -13.87
CA LEU A 66 1.37 -3.25 -13.41
C LEU A 66 1.61 -1.75 -13.13
N PHE A 67 2.87 -1.35 -12.93
CA PHE A 67 3.28 -0.01 -12.53
C PHE A 67 4.02 0.76 -13.61
N GLU A 68 3.89 0.38 -14.89
CA GLU A 68 4.58 1.08 -16.00
C GLU A 68 4.29 2.58 -16.08
N HIS A 69 3.13 3.01 -15.58
CA HIS A 69 2.71 4.41 -15.52
C HIS A 69 3.33 5.20 -14.35
N VAL A 70 3.96 4.53 -13.39
CA VAL A 70 4.52 5.16 -12.18
C VAL A 70 5.97 5.59 -12.44
N PRO A 71 6.33 6.86 -12.20
CA PRO A 71 7.70 7.31 -12.38
C PRO A 71 8.65 6.61 -11.41
N ARG A 72 9.89 6.38 -11.84
CA ARG A 72 10.91 5.70 -11.04
C ARG A 72 12.00 6.67 -10.61
N LYS A 73 12.68 6.37 -9.50
CA LYS A 73 13.89 7.08 -9.05
C LYS A 73 13.69 8.59 -8.94
N GLN A 74 12.57 8.98 -8.34
CA GLN A 74 12.22 10.40 -8.14
C GLN A 74 12.82 10.95 -6.85
N GLY A 75 13.55 10.12 -6.09
CA GLY A 75 14.21 10.53 -4.86
C GLY A 75 13.25 10.66 -3.68
N ARG A 76 12.05 10.06 -3.77
CA ARG A 76 11.21 9.87 -2.58
C ARG A 76 11.95 9.02 -1.57
N LYS A 77 11.84 9.37 -0.29
CA LYS A 77 12.46 8.64 0.82
C LYS A 77 11.39 8.09 1.73
N TRP A 78 11.63 6.88 2.23
CA TRP A 78 10.78 6.27 3.25
C TRP A 78 10.85 7.09 4.55
N ASP A 79 9.68 7.42 5.10
CA ASP A 79 9.56 8.27 6.29
C ASP A 79 9.71 7.52 7.64
N GLY A 80 10.07 6.23 7.61
CA GLY A 80 10.29 5.42 8.81
C GLY A 80 9.03 4.75 9.39
N HIS A 81 7.89 4.79 8.70
CA HIS A 81 6.64 4.19 9.20
C HIS A 81 6.70 2.67 9.32
N ASP A 82 6.11 2.12 10.39
CA ASP A 82 5.84 0.69 10.51
C ASP A 82 4.53 0.29 9.82
N SER A 83 4.24 -1.02 9.79
CA SER A 83 3.02 -1.56 9.19
C SER A 83 1.74 -1.05 9.87
N PRO A 84 1.61 -1.04 11.21
CA PRO A 84 0.46 -0.45 11.90
C PRO A 84 0.22 1.02 11.51
N THR A 85 1.27 1.85 11.48
CA THR A 85 1.17 3.26 11.08
C THR A 85 0.67 3.39 9.64
N LYS A 86 1.25 2.63 8.71
CA LYS A 86 0.80 2.59 7.31
C LYS A 86 -0.69 2.30 7.18
N TYR A 87 -1.18 1.25 7.84
CA TYR A 87 -2.59 0.88 7.74
C TYR A 87 -3.52 1.85 8.47
N ALA A 88 -3.08 2.46 9.56
CA ALA A 88 -3.82 3.55 10.20
C ALA A 88 -3.98 4.77 9.27
N ARG A 89 -2.95 5.10 8.47
CA ARG A 89 -3.01 6.17 7.45
C ARG A 89 -4.00 5.82 6.34
N LEU A 90 -3.96 4.60 5.81
CA LEU A 90 -4.93 4.12 4.82
C LEU A 90 -6.37 4.13 5.37
N ALA A 91 -6.57 3.63 6.59
CA ALA A 91 -7.87 3.63 7.24
C ALA A 91 -8.39 5.04 7.55
N ARG A 92 -7.58 6.10 7.43
CA ARG A 92 -8.05 7.48 7.55
C ARG A 92 -8.42 8.09 6.20
N LEU A 93 -8.09 7.46 5.08
CA LEU A 93 -8.37 7.98 3.74
C LEU A 93 -9.87 8.20 3.49
N HIS A 94 -10.75 7.38 4.09
CA HIS A 94 -12.21 7.54 3.99
C HIS A 94 -12.77 8.76 4.74
N ARG A 95 -11.99 9.38 5.63
CA ARG A 95 -12.41 10.55 6.41
C ARG A 95 -12.11 11.88 5.71
N ASP A 96 -11.10 11.90 4.84
CA ASP A 96 -10.55 13.10 4.22
C ASP A 96 -10.32 12.88 2.71
N VAL A 97 -11.36 12.55 1.95
CA VAL A 97 -11.22 12.39 0.49
C VAL A 97 -11.22 13.77 -0.19
N PHE A 98 -10.04 14.27 -0.52
CA PHE A 98 -9.85 15.33 -1.51
C PHE A 98 -9.69 14.71 -2.89
N LEU A 99 -10.72 14.82 -3.74
CA LEU A 99 -10.59 14.51 -5.17
C LEU A 99 -10.20 15.80 -5.91
N PRO A 100 -9.00 15.90 -6.52
CA PRO A 100 -8.68 17.04 -7.37
C PRO A 100 -9.57 17.00 -8.61
N GLY A 101 -10.54 17.91 -8.71
CA GLY A 101 -11.36 18.11 -9.91
C GLY A 101 -12.82 18.48 -9.66
N ASN A 102 -13.40 18.11 -8.51
CA ASN A 102 -14.76 18.49 -8.15
C ASN A 102 -14.74 19.05 -6.73
N GLY A 103 -14.96 20.36 -6.59
CA GLY A 103 -14.99 21.08 -5.32
C GLY A 103 -16.16 20.69 -4.42
N MET A 104 -16.21 19.43 -3.99
CA MET A 104 -17.24 18.90 -3.10
C MET A 104 -16.57 18.37 -1.82
N TYR A 105 -16.71 19.14 -0.75
CA TYR A 105 -16.38 18.69 0.60
C TYR A 105 -17.50 17.74 1.06
N VAL A 106 -17.22 16.44 1.18
CA VAL A 106 -18.05 15.55 2.00
C VAL A 106 -17.30 15.30 3.30
N THR A 107 -17.46 16.22 4.26
CA THR A 107 -17.10 15.91 5.64
C THR A 107 -18.18 14.98 6.19
N GLN A 108 -17.92 13.69 6.23
CA GLN A 108 -18.74 12.81 7.07
C GLN A 108 -18.39 13.17 8.53
N ARG A 109 -19.25 13.94 9.19
CA ARG A 109 -19.16 14.17 10.64
C ARG A 109 -19.17 12.82 11.36
N PRO A 110 -18.20 12.53 12.26
CA PRO A 110 -18.18 11.27 12.98
C PRO A 110 -19.07 11.39 14.21
N GLU A 111 -20.36 11.12 14.06
CA GLU A 111 -21.20 10.79 15.21
C GLU A 111 -21.40 9.27 15.17
N ARG A 112 -20.53 8.58 15.94
CA ARG A 112 -20.53 7.15 16.33
C ARG A 112 -19.61 6.19 15.58
N HIS A 113 -18.99 5.35 16.42
CA HIS A 113 -18.40 4.03 16.17
C HIS A 113 -16.89 3.97 15.89
N LEU A 114 -16.11 4.24 16.94
CA LEU A 114 -14.71 3.77 17.09
C LEU A 114 -14.63 2.45 17.89
N GLU A 115 -15.63 1.59 17.80
CA GLU A 115 -15.60 0.25 18.41
C GLU A 115 -15.68 -0.82 17.33
N TYR A 116 -14.67 -0.96 16.44
CA TYR A 116 -14.63 -2.16 15.57
C TYR A 116 -13.25 -2.58 15.01
N PHE A 117 -12.14 -1.96 15.40
CA PHE A 117 -10.83 -2.32 14.81
C PHE A 117 -9.70 -2.53 15.83
N HIS A 118 -10.00 -3.13 16.99
CA HIS A 118 -8.94 -3.59 17.90
C HIS A 118 -8.97 -5.09 18.24
N ASP A 119 -10.04 -5.82 17.91
CA ASP A 119 -10.28 -7.16 18.49
C ASP A 119 -10.19 -8.35 17.51
N ARG A 120 -9.55 -8.18 16.33
CA ARG A 120 -9.47 -9.26 15.33
C ARG A 120 -8.12 -9.42 14.64
N TRP A 121 -7.03 -9.14 15.34
CA TRP A 121 -5.67 -9.45 14.88
C TRP A 121 -4.87 -10.24 15.92
N GLN A 122 -5.51 -11.20 16.59
CA GLN A 122 -4.82 -12.24 17.36
C GLN A 122 -5.36 -13.67 17.20
N GLU A 123 -6.36 -13.93 16.36
CA GLU A 123 -6.81 -15.30 16.09
C GLU A 123 -6.82 -15.55 14.59
N GLY A 124 -5.78 -16.24 14.13
CA GLY A 124 -5.58 -16.58 12.72
C GLY A 124 -4.26 -17.30 12.44
N THR A 125 -3.72 -18.01 13.44
CA THR A 125 -2.85 -19.16 13.19
C THR A 125 -3.68 -20.35 13.60
N ASP A 126 -4.38 -20.94 12.64
CA ASP A 126 -4.68 -22.36 12.53
C ASP A 126 -5.69 -22.52 11.39
N ASP A 127 -5.40 -23.48 10.51
CA ASP A 127 -6.26 -23.97 9.45
C ASP A 127 -6.21 -23.25 8.08
N ILE A 128 -5.07 -23.43 7.41
CA ILE A 128 -5.05 -23.70 5.97
C ILE A 128 -4.14 -24.92 5.75
N SER A 129 -4.76 -26.10 5.89
CA SER A 129 -4.28 -27.47 5.57
C SER A 129 -2.93 -27.95 6.11
#